data_AF-A0A7S0JED3-F1
#
_entry.id   AF-A0A7S0JED3-F1
#
_cell.length_a   1.000
_cell.length_b   1.000
_cell.length_c   1.000
_cell.angle_alpha   90.00
_cell.angle_beta   90.00
_cell.angle_gamma   90.00
#
_symmetry.space_group_name_H-M   'P 1'
#
loop_
_entity.id
_entity.type
_entity.pdbx_description
1 polymer ?
#
loop_
_entity_poly.entity_id
_entity_poly.type
_entity_poly.pdbx_seq_one_letter_code
_entity_poly.pdbx_strand_id
1 'polypeptide(L)'
;MRSKMNGMMKIPTEKPGDVTYKDVSSFMVPGMFDPNDKEKWALFLSHRPYCVPGYKSKAPAIGKKVPDGPLLSLEEGGPSSTLLAEAKKLAQATGASKVIISFDSVTCPFWRAYAAEDLYRAVPGIPTLHVCIREAHPLDEFDAEGANTSGPLQLTREFNKHKTLSDRRASAKEAKALISKFEPGEITMFVDGMDDKLEALYEARPWRQYVIEAATGKMIDAIGLTPFQMEDKIAAIKAACA
;
A
#
# COMPACT_ATOMS: atom_id res chain seq x y z
N MET A 1 9.89 -8.17 -18.21
CA MET A 1 8.93 -7.16 -17.69
C MET A 1 9.53 -6.34 -16.56
N ARG A 2 10.06 -6.97 -15.49
CA ARG A 2 10.90 -6.29 -14.49
C ARG A 2 11.97 -5.38 -15.11
N SER A 3 12.66 -5.82 -16.17
CA SER A 3 13.66 -4.99 -16.87
C SER A 3 13.09 -3.71 -17.51
N LYS A 4 11.83 -3.71 -17.97
CA LYS A 4 11.17 -2.52 -18.54
C LYS A 4 10.66 -1.58 -17.44
N MET A 5 10.09 -2.14 -16.37
CA MET A 5 9.60 -1.36 -15.25
C MET A 5 10.77 -0.78 -14.42
N ASN A 6 11.85 -1.52 -14.16
CA ASN A 6 13.01 -1.05 -13.38
C ASN A 6 13.63 0.26 -13.90
N GLY A 7 13.60 0.51 -15.22
CA GLY A 7 14.06 1.77 -15.81
C GLY A 7 13.14 2.97 -15.54
N MET A 8 11.83 2.73 -15.40
CA MET A 8 10.82 3.73 -15.03
C MET A 8 10.74 3.98 -13.51
N MET A 9 11.53 3.24 -12.73
CA MET A 9 11.40 3.17 -11.27
C MET A 9 12.47 3.99 -10.56
N LYS A 10 13.23 4.82 -11.28
CA LYS A 10 14.17 5.78 -10.68
C LYS A 10 13.78 7.16 -11.16
N ILE A 11 13.48 8.05 -10.21
CA ILE A 11 13.24 9.46 -10.48
C ILE A 11 14.38 10.30 -9.86
N PRO A 12 14.64 11.52 -10.35
CA PRO A 12 15.60 12.40 -9.73
C PRO A 12 15.22 12.67 -8.26
N THR A 13 16.17 12.51 -7.35
CA THR A 13 16.03 12.84 -5.93
C THR A 13 17.17 13.75 -5.50
N GLU A 14 16.93 14.63 -4.53
CA GLU A 14 17.98 15.49 -3.96
C GLU A 14 18.99 14.70 -3.11
N LYS A 15 18.57 13.54 -2.59
CA LYS A 15 19.37 12.68 -1.70
C LYS A 15 19.14 11.20 -2.04
N PRO A 16 20.14 10.32 -1.80
CA PRO A 16 19.94 8.88 -1.84
C PRO A 16 18.88 8.44 -0.81
N GLY A 17 18.05 7.45 -1.16
CA GLY A 17 17.01 6.91 -0.29
C GLY A 17 15.64 6.81 -0.97
N ASP A 18 14.61 6.48 -0.17
CA ASP A 18 13.22 6.52 -0.64
C ASP A 18 12.82 7.97 -1.00
N VAL A 19 11.91 8.11 -1.96
CA VAL A 19 11.38 9.39 -2.43
C VAL A 19 10.53 10.07 -1.38
N THR A 20 10.65 11.39 -1.38
CA THR A 20 9.77 12.28 -0.65
C THR A 20 8.52 12.61 -1.47
N TYR A 21 7.48 13.13 -0.80
CA TYR A 21 6.32 13.73 -1.47
C TYR A 21 6.70 14.82 -2.47
N LYS A 22 7.78 15.58 -2.20
CA LYS A 22 8.28 16.60 -3.11
C LYS A 22 8.84 15.98 -4.38
N ASP A 23 9.63 14.91 -4.27
CA ASP A 23 10.21 14.22 -5.43
C ASP A 23 9.09 13.64 -6.31
N VAL A 24 8.13 12.96 -5.66
CA VAL A 24 6.97 12.37 -6.34
C VAL A 24 6.15 13.42 -7.06
N SER A 25 5.75 14.49 -6.37
CA SER A 25 4.92 15.54 -6.98
C SER A 25 5.64 16.26 -8.11
N SER A 26 6.95 16.51 -7.99
CA SER A 26 7.75 17.16 -9.03
C SER A 26 7.92 16.28 -10.27
N PHE A 27 7.91 14.96 -10.11
CA PHE A 27 7.98 14.03 -11.23
C PHE A 27 6.61 13.80 -11.89
N MET A 28 5.58 13.57 -11.09
CA MET A 28 4.24 13.25 -11.58
C MET A 28 3.52 14.48 -12.15
N VAL A 29 3.85 15.69 -11.68
CA VAL A 29 3.17 16.94 -12.08
C VAL A 29 4.20 17.95 -12.60
N PRO A 30 4.02 18.50 -13.82
CA PRO A 30 2.93 18.24 -14.77
C PRO A 30 3.17 17.01 -15.66
N GLY A 31 4.28 16.28 -15.48
CA GLY A 31 4.77 15.30 -16.46
C GLY A 31 3.82 14.15 -16.77
N MET A 32 3.19 13.57 -15.74
CA MET A 32 2.20 12.49 -15.88
C MET A 32 0.75 12.99 -15.80
N PHE A 33 0.52 14.09 -15.07
CA PHE A 33 -0.80 14.69 -14.89
C PHE A 33 -0.70 16.21 -15.07
N ASP A 34 -1.21 16.71 -16.18
CA ASP A 34 -1.25 18.15 -16.50
C ASP A 34 -2.37 18.84 -15.71
N PRO A 35 -2.06 19.78 -14.79
CA PRO A 35 -3.08 20.53 -14.04
C PRO A 35 -4.00 21.38 -14.92
N ASN A 36 -3.64 21.64 -16.18
CA ASN A 36 -4.46 22.40 -17.13
C ASN A 36 -5.58 21.55 -17.76
N ASP A 37 -5.45 20.22 -17.76
CA ASP A 37 -6.51 19.29 -18.13
C ASP A 37 -7.41 19.06 -16.90
N LYS A 38 -8.45 19.90 -16.75
CA LYS A 38 -9.29 19.94 -15.54
C LYS A 38 -9.92 18.59 -15.18
N GLU A 39 -10.30 17.79 -16.18
CA GLU A 39 -10.95 16.50 -15.95
C GLU A 39 -9.93 15.46 -15.43
N LYS A 40 -8.78 15.34 -16.11
CA LYS A 40 -7.71 14.44 -15.65
C LYS A 40 -7.12 14.89 -14.32
N TRP A 41 -7.04 16.20 -14.09
CA TRP A 41 -6.56 16.75 -12.83
C TRP A 41 -7.51 16.44 -11.67
N ALA A 42 -8.82 16.60 -11.86
CA ALA A 42 -9.82 16.24 -10.85
C ALA A 42 -9.77 14.74 -10.50
N LEU A 43 -9.58 13.89 -11.52
CA LEU A 43 -9.43 12.46 -11.34
C LEU A 43 -8.12 12.10 -10.62
N PHE A 44 -7.01 12.75 -10.97
CA PHE A 44 -5.74 12.59 -10.26
C PHE A 44 -5.87 13.01 -8.79
N LEU A 45 -6.53 14.14 -8.50
CA LEU A 45 -6.77 14.60 -7.14
C LEU A 45 -7.58 13.61 -6.30
N SER A 46 -8.58 12.96 -6.90
CA SER A 46 -9.42 12.00 -6.17
C SER A 46 -8.70 10.67 -5.90
N HIS A 47 -7.81 10.23 -6.78
CA HIS A 47 -7.11 8.94 -6.67
C HIS A 47 -5.70 9.03 -6.06
N ARG A 48 -5.00 10.16 -6.19
CA ARG A 48 -3.63 10.40 -5.70
C ARG A 48 -3.52 11.74 -4.94
N PRO A 49 -4.40 11.99 -3.95
CA PRO A 49 -4.47 13.29 -3.27
C PRO A 49 -3.18 13.70 -2.56
N TYR A 50 -2.33 12.72 -2.23
CA TYR A 50 -1.10 12.95 -1.47
C TYR A 50 0.10 13.26 -2.37
N CYS A 51 -0.01 13.01 -3.68
CA CYS A 51 1.09 13.20 -4.64
C CYS A 51 1.06 14.59 -5.30
N VAL A 52 0.26 15.53 -4.76
CA VAL A 52 0.06 16.85 -5.36
C VAL A 52 1.14 17.84 -4.93
N PRO A 53 1.52 18.81 -5.79
CA PRO A 53 2.47 19.85 -5.41
C PRO A 53 2.04 20.60 -4.15
N GLY A 54 2.97 20.79 -3.21
CA GLY A 54 2.73 21.50 -1.96
C GLY A 54 1.96 20.71 -0.89
N TYR A 55 1.62 19.44 -1.15
CA TYR A 55 1.01 18.58 -0.15
C TYR A 55 1.91 18.44 1.09
N LYS A 56 1.32 18.56 2.27
CA LYS A 56 1.98 18.32 3.55
C LYS A 56 1.37 17.09 4.19
N SER A 57 2.19 16.04 4.31
CA SER A 57 1.76 14.80 4.94
C SER A 57 1.34 15.01 6.38
N LYS A 58 0.22 14.37 6.70
CA LYS A 58 -0.41 14.19 8.01
C LYS A 58 -0.31 12.73 8.46
N ALA A 59 0.24 11.85 7.62
CA ALA A 59 0.56 10.49 8.01
C ALA A 59 1.48 10.49 9.24
N PRO A 60 1.47 9.41 10.04
CA PRO A 60 2.22 9.39 11.28
C PRO A 60 3.71 9.46 10.99
N ALA A 61 4.44 10.22 11.81
CA ALA A 61 5.89 10.35 11.66
C ALA A 61 6.63 9.19 12.36
N ILE A 62 7.82 8.87 11.86
CA ILE A 62 8.75 7.94 12.51
C ILE A 62 8.98 8.34 13.98
N GLY A 63 9.00 7.34 14.86
CA GLY A 63 9.14 7.48 16.31
C GLY A 63 7.86 7.88 17.04
N LYS A 64 6.77 8.20 16.33
CA LYS A 64 5.46 8.50 16.93
C LYS A 64 4.57 7.27 16.98
N LYS A 65 3.62 7.27 17.91
CA LYS A 65 2.59 6.23 17.98
C LYS A 65 1.69 6.34 16.76
N VAL A 66 1.44 5.21 16.10
CA VAL A 66 0.58 5.17 14.92
C VAL A 66 -0.90 5.23 15.32
N PRO A 67 -1.78 5.81 14.48
CA PRO A 67 -3.22 5.83 14.70
C PRO A 67 -3.78 4.41 14.77
N ASP A 68 -4.64 4.17 15.74
CA ASP A 68 -5.44 2.96 15.76
C ASP A 68 -6.77 3.22 15.03
N GLY A 69 -7.40 2.14 14.58
CA GLY A 69 -8.69 2.24 13.91
C GLY A 69 -9.32 0.87 13.68
N PRO A 70 -10.62 0.85 13.36
CA PRO A 70 -11.36 -0.40 13.20
C PRO A 70 -10.81 -1.20 12.02
N LEU A 71 -10.71 -2.51 12.20
CA LEU A 71 -10.47 -3.47 11.14
C LEU A 71 -11.69 -4.37 10.97
N LEU A 72 -12.04 -4.63 9.71
CA LEU A 72 -13.13 -5.52 9.35
C LEU A 72 -12.55 -6.85 8.88
N SER A 73 -13.11 -7.95 9.39
CA SER A 73 -12.75 -9.29 8.95
C SER A 73 -13.04 -9.52 7.46
N LEU A 74 -12.26 -10.41 6.85
CA LEU A 74 -12.48 -10.89 5.49
C LEU A 74 -13.84 -11.59 5.34
N GLU A 75 -14.29 -12.29 6.39
CA GLU A 75 -15.59 -12.93 6.40
C GLU A 75 -16.67 -11.99 6.94
N GLU A 76 -17.87 -12.08 6.36
CA GLU A 76 -19.02 -11.32 6.83
C GLU A 76 -19.45 -11.79 8.23
N GLY A 77 -19.76 -10.84 9.11
CA GLY A 77 -20.09 -11.13 10.51
C GLY A 77 -18.92 -11.62 11.36
N GLY A 78 -17.68 -11.61 10.84
CA GLY A 78 -16.50 -11.97 11.62
C GLY A 78 -16.19 -10.96 12.73
N PRO A 79 -15.20 -11.29 13.59
CA PRO A 79 -14.90 -10.49 14.77
C PRO A 79 -14.45 -9.07 14.38
N SER A 80 -14.96 -8.09 15.12
CA SER A 80 -14.46 -6.72 15.05
C SER A 80 -13.18 -6.60 15.86
N SER A 81 -12.20 -5.86 15.34
CA SER A 81 -10.94 -5.59 16.03
C SER A 81 -10.40 -4.22 15.63
N THR A 82 -9.19 -3.91 16.08
CA THR A 82 -8.46 -2.71 15.69
C THR A 82 -7.09 -3.04 15.12
N LEU A 83 -6.53 -2.11 14.35
CA LEU A 83 -5.22 -2.25 13.71
C LEU A 83 -4.13 -2.61 14.70
N LEU A 84 -4.03 -1.88 15.83
CA LEU A 84 -3.00 -2.14 16.84
C LEU A 84 -3.27 -3.42 17.64
N ALA A 85 -4.53 -3.79 17.85
CA ALA A 85 -4.86 -5.05 18.53
C ALA A 85 -4.43 -6.26 17.69
N GLU A 86 -4.76 -6.29 16.39
CA GLU A 86 -4.36 -7.39 15.51
C GLU A 86 -2.86 -7.41 15.24
N ALA A 87 -2.20 -6.25 15.11
CA ALA A 87 -0.74 -6.20 15.00
C ALA A 87 -0.07 -6.80 16.24
N LYS A 88 -0.51 -6.44 17.44
CA LYS A 88 0.03 -6.99 18.69
C LYS A 88 -0.22 -8.49 18.81
N LYS A 89 -1.41 -8.96 18.45
CA LYS A 89 -1.76 -10.39 18.45
C LYS A 89 -0.88 -11.18 17.46
N LEU A 90 -0.67 -10.65 16.26
CA LEU A 90 0.18 -11.25 15.25
C LEU A 90 1.65 -11.33 15.71
N ALA A 91 2.16 -10.26 16.31
CA ALA A 91 3.49 -10.23 16.92
C ALA A 91 3.64 -11.30 18.02
N GLN A 92 2.65 -11.42 18.90
CA GLN A 92 2.63 -12.43 19.97
C GLN A 92 2.61 -13.85 19.42
N ALA A 93 1.79 -14.12 18.40
CA ALA A 93 1.67 -15.45 17.78
C ALA A 93 2.97 -15.91 17.10
N THR A 94 3.81 -14.97 16.66
CA THR A 94 5.07 -15.24 15.94
C THR A 94 6.32 -15.03 16.78
N GLY A 95 6.18 -14.48 18.00
CA GLY A 95 7.31 -14.09 18.84
C GLY A 95 8.08 -12.86 18.34
N ALA A 96 7.56 -12.14 17.35
CA ALA A 96 8.18 -10.96 16.78
C ALA A 96 7.98 -9.71 17.68
N SER A 97 8.96 -8.81 17.70
CA SER A 97 8.85 -7.49 18.36
C SER A 97 8.34 -6.39 17.42
N LYS A 98 8.42 -6.64 16.10
CA LYS A 98 8.02 -5.72 15.04
C LYS A 98 6.97 -6.36 14.14
N VAL A 99 6.11 -5.53 13.55
CA VAL A 99 5.09 -5.94 12.57
C VAL A 99 5.14 -4.97 11.40
N ILE A 100 4.99 -5.50 10.20
CA ILE A 100 4.76 -4.69 8.99
C ILE A 100 3.26 -4.52 8.82
N ILE A 101 2.78 -3.30 8.67
CA ILE A 101 1.41 -3.01 8.25
C ILE A 101 1.45 -2.69 6.76
N SER A 102 0.82 -3.51 5.93
CA SER A 102 0.72 -3.27 4.49
C SER A 102 -0.71 -2.92 4.08
N PHE A 103 -0.87 -1.74 3.48
CA PHE A 103 -2.13 -1.29 2.91
C PHE A 103 -2.17 -1.64 1.43
N ASP A 104 -3.01 -2.60 1.08
CA ASP A 104 -2.98 -3.30 -0.19
C ASP A 104 -4.14 -2.89 -1.08
N SER A 105 -3.85 -2.73 -2.39
CA SER A 105 -4.87 -2.61 -3.43
C SER A 105 -4.51 -3.55 -4.57
N VAL A 106 -5.43 -4.47 -4.87
CA VAL A 106 -5.19 -5.48 -5.91
C VAL A 106 -5.09 -4.86 -7.29
N THR A 107 -5.77 -3.75 -7.57
CA THR A 107 -5.68 -3.02 -8.85
C THR A 107 -4.39 -2.24 -9.04
N CYS A 108 -3.52 -2.12 -8.02
CA CYS A 108 -2.22 -1.45 -8.15
C CYS A 108 -1.21 -2.39 -8.86
N PRO A 109 -0.81 -2.11 -10.12
CA PRO A 109 0.11 -2.98 -10.85
C PRO A 109 1.49 -3.05 -10.19
N PHE A 110 1.93 -1.96 -9.55
CA PHE A 110 3.20 -1.93 -8.83
C PHE A 110 3.18 -2.74 -7.55
N TRP A 111 2.06 -2.73 -6.83
CA TRP A 111 1.88 -3.59 -5.69
C TRP A 111 1.97 -5.07 -6.11
N ARG A 112 1.23 -5.46 -7.17
CA ARG A 112 1.26 -6.83 -7.70
C ARG A 112 2.65 -7.26 -8.19
N ALA A 113 3.40 -6.35 -8.80
CA ALA A 113 4.67 -6.66 -9.44
C ALA A 113 5.90 -6.59 -8.52
N TYR A 114 5.89 -5.70 -7.52
CA TYR A 114 7.06 -5.38 -6.71
C TYR A 114 6.81 -5.49 -5.22
N ALA A 115 5.74 -4.89 -4.71
CA ALA A 115 5.48 -4.94 -3.26
C ALA A 115 5.18 -6.35 -2.78
N ALA A 116 4.30 -7.05 -3.52
CA ALA A 116 3.89 -8.40 -3.21
C ALA A 116 5.02 -9.41 -3.32
N GLU A 117 6.01 -9.15 -4.18
CA GLU A 117 7.10 -10.10 -4.43
C GLU A 117 8.40 -9.72 -3.70
N ASP A 118 8.94 -8.52 -3.94
CA ASP A 118 10.28 -8.15 -3.47
C ASP A 118 10.29 -7.71 -2.01
N LEU A 119 9.31 -6.90 -1.58
CA LEU A 119 9.30 -6.37 -0.21
C LEU A 119 8.92 -7.44 0.82
N TYR A 120 7.92 -8.27 0.54
CA TYR A 120 7.56 -9.36 1.46
C TYR A 120 8.66 -10.42 1.57
N ARG A 121 9.44 -10.66 0.51
CA ARG A 121 10.61 -11.56 0.57
C ARG A 121 11.85 -10.93 1.23
N ALA A 122 11.92 -9.60 1.32
CA ALA A 122 13.10 -8.90 1.80
C ALA A 122 13.38 -9.11 3.29
N VAL A 123 12.34 -9.42 4.08
CA VAL A 123 12.38 -9.43 5.56
C VAL A 123 11.79 -10.73 6.11
N PRO A 124 12.45 -11.88 5.85
CA PRO A 124 11.94 -13.17 6.29
C PRO A 124 11.82 -13.22 7.82
N GLY A 125 10.69 -13.73 8.31
CA GLY A 125 10.43 -13.90 9.75
C GLY A 125 9.82 -12.70 10.46
N ILE A 126 9.62 -11.57 9.77
CA ILE A 126 8.82 -10.46 10.29
C ILE A 126 7.38 -10.62 9.80
N PRO A 127 6.38 -10.67 10.69
CA PRO A 127 5.01 -10.86 10.26
C PRO A 127 4.42 -9.59 9.64
N THR A 128 3.59 -9.78 8.62
CA THR A 128 2.85 -8.69 7.95
C THR A 128 1.35 -8.76 8.30
N LEU A 129 0.82 -7.64 8.79
CA LEU A 129 -0.62 -7.39 8.90
C LEU A 129 -1.08 -6.66 7.63
N HIS A 130 -1.85 -7.35 6.80
CA HIS A 130 -2.38 -6.79 5.57
C HIS A 130 -3.73 -6.12 5.79
N VAL A 131 -3.94 -4.97 5.16
CA VAL A 131 -5.20 -4.23 5.18
C VAL A 131 -5.58 -3.89 3.75
N CYS A 132 -6.61 -4.54 3.23
CA CYS A 132 -7.15 -4.18 1.92
C CYS A 132 -7.91 -2.85 2.01
N ILE A 133 -7.44 -1.88 1.22
CA ILE A 133 -8.06 -0.55 1.07
C ILE A 133 -8.85 -0.48 -0.24
N ARG A 134 -9.47 0.66 -0.50
CA ARG A 134 -10.10 0.93 -1.80
C ARG A 134 -9.14 0.70 -2.97
N GLU A 135 -9.69 0.39 -4.14
CA GLU A 135 -8.88 0.20 -5.34
C GLU A 135 -8.12 1.45 -5.78
N ALA A 136 -6.85 1.25 -6.15
CA ALA A 136 -5.94 2.26 -6.65
C ALA A 136 -6.23 2.65 -8.10
N HIS A 137 -6.66 1.67 -8.92
CA HIS A 137 -6.96 1.80 -10.34
C HIS A 137 -8.21 0.97 -10.74
N PRO A 138 -9.39 1.29 -10.17
CA PRO A 138 -10.63 0.63 -10.57
C PRO A 138 -10.94 0.93 -12.04
N LEU A 139 -11.38 -0.08 -12.80
CA LEU A 139 -11.61 0.03 -14.25
C LEU A 139 -12.71 1.02 -14.63
N ASP A 140 -13.69 1.23 -13.75
CA ASP A 140 -14.83 2.13 -13.97
C ASP A 140 -14.55 3.58 -13.57
N GLU A 141 -13.40 3.91 -12.97
CA GLU A 141 -13.04 5.31 -12.63
C GLU A 141 -11.62 5.72 -13.07
N PHE A 142 -10.60 4.87 -12.89
CA PHE A 142 -9.19 5.25 -13.09
C PHE A 142 -8.40 4.08 -13.69
N ASP A 143 -8.57 3.88 -15.00
CA ASP A 143 -7.86 2.81 -15.72
C ASP A 143 -6.34 3.02 -15.70
N ALA A 144 -5.61 1.96 -15.38
CA ALA A 144 -4.14 1.93 -15.36
C ALA A 144 -3.55 1.74 -16.76
N GLU A 145 -4.10 2.44 -17.77
CA GLU A 145 -3.68 2.36 -19.17
C GLU A 145 -3.62 0.91 -19.68
N GLY A 146 -4.61 0.09 -19.32
CA GLY A 146 -4.68 -1.32 -19.71
C GLY A 146 -3.78 -2.29 -18.93
N ALA A 147 -3.02 -1.84 -17.92
CA ALA A 147 -2.19 -2.72 -17.08
C ALA A 147 -3.03 -3.73 -16.25
N ASN A 148 -4.31 -3.44 -16.04
CA ASN A 148 -5.25 -4.34 -15.38
C ASN A 148 -5.96 -5.30 -16.35
N THR A 149 -6.03 -4.97 -17.63
CA THR A 149 -6.80 -5.72 -18.64
C THR A 149 -5.94 -6.52 -19.62
N SER A 150 -4.64 -6.22 -19.69
CA SER A 150 -3.73 -6.87 -20.64
C SER A 150 -2.33 -7.08 -20.08
N GLY A 151 -1.59 -8.01 -20.67
CA GLY A 151 -0.22 -8.33 -20.26
C GLY A 151 -0.14 -9.26 -19.05
N PRO A 152 1.07 -9.53 -18.55
CA PRO A 152 1.29 -10.55 -17.51
C PRO A 152 0.99 -10.05 -16.08
N LEU A 153 0.59 -8.79 -15.93
CA LEU A 153 0.02 -8.25 -14.68
C LEU A 153 -1.51 -8.18 -14.75
N GLN A 154 -2.15 -8.69 -15.81
CA GLN A 154 -3.59 -8.64 -15.96
C GLN A 154 -4.28 -9.28 -14.75
N LEU A 155 -5.41 -8.70 -14.38
CA LEU A 155 -6.26 -9.26 -13.34
C LEU A 155 -7.09 -10.42 -13.90
N THR A 156 -7.47 -11.34 -13.03
CA THR A 156 -8.30 -12.51 -13.37
C THR A 156 -9.74 -12.16 -13.69
N ARG A 157 -10.17 -10.94 -13.31
CA ARG A 157 -11.48 -10.37 -13.61
C ARG A 157 -11.39 -8.85 -13.60
N GLU A 158 -12.49 -8.20 -13.94
CA GLU A 158 -12.65 -6.77 -13.76
C GLU A 158 -12.78 -6.40 -12.28
N PHE A 159 -12.04 -5.36 -11.89
CA PHE A 159 -12.10 -4.75 -10.57
C PHE A 159 -12.56 -3.32 -10.72
N ASN A 160 -13.82 -3.09 -10.38
CA ASN A 160 -14.44 -1.78 -10.30
C ASN A 160 -14.29 -1.22 -8.90
N LYS A 161 -14.64 0.05 -8.72
CA LYS A 161 -14.72 0.67 -7.40
C LYS A 161 -15.65 -0.13 -6.51
N HIS A 162 -15.18 -0.42 -5.30
CA HIS A 162 -16.02 -1.04 -4.28
C HIS A 162 -17.18 -0.12 -3.96
N LYS A 163 -18.41 -0.59 -4.15
CA LYS A 163 -19.65 0.11 -3.78
C LYS A 163 -20.17 -0.39 -2.44
N THR A 164 -19.82 -1.62 -2.10
CA THR A 164 -20.18 -2.27 -0.84
C THR A 164 -18.95 -2.87 -0.16
N LEU A 165 -19.09 -3.17 1.13
CA LEU A 165 -18.07 -3.91 1.87
C LEU A 165 -17.87 -5.33 1.32
N SER A 166 -18.91 -5.93 0.73
CA SER A 166 -18.80 -7.24 0.08
C SER A 166 -17.85 -7.19 -1.12
N ASP A 167 -17.94 -6.15 -1.96
CA ASP A 167 -17.03 -5.95 -3.10
C ASP A 167 -15.57 -5.83 -2.64
N ARG A 168 -15.35 -5.10 -1.54
CA ARG A 168 -14.03 -4.92 -0.95
C ARG A 168 -13.49 -6.22 -0.36
N ARG A 169 -14.32 -6.99 0.36
CA ARG A 169 -13.94 -8.32 0.87
C ARG A 169 -13.60 -9.30 -0.24
N ALA A 170 -14.36 -9.31 -1.34
CA ALA A 170 -14.05 -10.13 -2.50
C ALA A 170 -12.68 -9.79 -3.07
N SER A 171 -12.37 -8.50 -3.20
CA SER A 171 -11.08 -8.02 -3.67
C SER A 171 -9.93 -8.34 -2.70
N ALA A 172 -10.18 -8.24 -1.40
CA ALA A 172 -9.24 -8.61 -0.35
C ALA A 172 -8.94 -10.13 -0.37
N LYS A 173 -9.94 -10.99 -0.59
CA LYS A 173 -9.73 -12.44 -0.73
C LYS A 173 -8.81 -12.78 -1.91
N GLU A 174 -8.94 -12.07 -3.02
CA GLU A 174 -8.04 -12.23 -4.17
C GLU A 174 -6.64 -11.66 -3.90
N ALA A 175 -6.55 -10.52 -3.22
CA ALA A 175 -5.27 -9.98 -2.76
C ALA A 175 -4.54 -10.99 -1.85
N LYS A 176 -5.24 -11.58 -0.87
CA LYS A 176 -4.73 -12.63 0.01
C LYS A 176 -4.22 -13.84 -0.78
N ALA A 177 -4.95 -14.28 -1.81
CA ALA A 177 -4.54 -15.39 -2.67
C ALA A 177 -3.33 -15.05 -3.58
N LEU A 178 -3.11 -13.77 -3.90
CA LEU A 178 -1.92 -13.33 -4.61
C LEU A 178 -0.71 -13.29 -3.66
N ILE A 179 -0.86 -12.70 -2.48
CA ILE A 179 0.21 -12.59 -1.48
C ILE A 179 0.74 -13.96 -1.05
N SER A 180 -0.14 -14.95 -0.88
CA SER A 180 0.24 -16.30 -0.44
C SER A 180 1.19 -17.04 -1.41
N LYS A 181 1.40 -16.51 -2.62
CA LYS A 181 2.41 -17.02 -3.57
C LYS A 181 3.83 -16.55 -3.24
N PHE A 182 3.96 -15.50 -2.43
CA PHE A 182 5.21 -14.80 -2.18
C PHE A 182 5.60 -14.74 -0.72
N GLU A 183 4.63 -14.54 0.18
CA GLU A 183 4.81 -14.56 1.62
C GLU A 183 4.48 -15.96 2.17
N PRO A 184 5.41 -16.60 2.90
CA PRO A 184 5.17 -17.93 3.47
C PRO A 184 4.27 -17.86 4.69
N GLY A 185 3.44 -18.89 4.89
CA GLY A 185 2.60 -19.05 6.09
C GLY A 185 1.17 -18.54 5.93
N GLU A 186 0.48 -18.38 7.06
CA GLU A 186 -0.90 -17.89 7.06
C GLU A 186 -0.93 -16.36 6.89
N ILE A 187 -1.51 -15.90 5.78
CA ILE A 187 -1.66 -14.47 5.51
C ILE A 187 -2.76 -13.88 6.40
N THR A 188 -2.35 -12.97 7.29
CA THR A 188 -3.26 -12.19 8.15
C THR A 188 -3.71 -10.95 7.38
N MET A 189 -4.96 -10.94 6.93
CA MET A 189 -5.52 -9.84 6.16
C MET A 189 -6.89 -9.41 6.69
N PHE A 190 -7.07 -8.10 6.73
CA PHE A 190 -8.30 -7.40 7.08
C PHE A 190 -8.70 -6.41 5.99
N VAL A 191 -9.81 -5.73 6.20
CA VAL A 191 -10.40 -4.77 5.27
C VAL A 191 -10.60 -3.44 5.98
N ASP A 192 -10.24 -2.34 5.32
CA ASP A 192 -10.59 -0.99 5.77
C ASP A 192 -12.09 -0.71 5.54
N GLY A 193 -12.68 0.13 6.39
CA GLY A 193 -14.08 0.55 6.27
C GLY A 193 -14.35 1.28 4.95
N MET A 194 -15.60 1.24 4.49
CA MET A 194 -16.02 1.93 3.26
C MET A 194 -15.87 3.47 3.31
N ASP A 195 -15.61 4.02 4.50
CA ASP A 195 -15.24 5.42 4.74
C ASP A 195 -13.75 5.72 4.51
N ASP A 196 -12.95 4.69 4.18
CA ASP A 196 -11.51 4.78 3.89
C ASP A 196 -10.71 5.41 5.04
N LYS A 197 -11.15 5.18 6.28
CA LYS A 197 -10.61 5.90 7.44
C LYS A 197 -9.15 5.55 7.71
N LEU A 198 -8.77 4.26 7.67
CA LEU A 198 -7.37 3.89 7.88
C LEU A 198 -6.51 4.33 6.69
N GLU A 199 -7.00 4.16 5.47
CA GLU A 199 -6.34 4.67 4.27
C GLU A 199 -6.01 6.17 4.40
N ALA A 200 -6.97 6.98 4.84
CA ALA A 200 -6.79 8.41 5.00
C ALA A 200 -5.84 8.78 6.14
N LEU A 201 -5.90 8.08 7.28
CA LEU A 201 -5.02 8.30 8.44
C LEU A 201 -3.56 7.99 8.11
N TYR A 202 -3.34 6.98 7.26
CA TYR A 202 -2.02 6.52 6.85
C TYR A 202 -1.62 7.02 5.46
N GLU A 203 -2.43 7.83 4.79
CA GLU A 203 -2.17 8.29 3.42
C GLU A 203 -1.68 7.16 2.50
N ALA A 204 -2.43 6.06 2.52
CA ALA A 204 -1.91 4.76 2.13
C ALA A 204 -2.08 4.44 0.64
N ARG A 205 -2.80 5.26 -0.12
CA ARG A 205 -2.93 5.08 -1.58
C ARG A 205 -1.67 5.49 -2.36
N PRO A 206 -1.37 4.78 -3.47
CA PRO A 206 -2.08 3.61 -4.00
C PRO A 206 -1.74 2.29 -3.30
N TRP A 207 -0.66 2.27 -2.53
CA TRP A 207 -0.19 1.20 -1.66
C TRP A 207 0.82 1.82 -0.68
N ARG A 208 0.91 1.29 0.54
CA ARG A 208 1.94 1.74 1.50
C ARG A 208 2.24 0.69 2.55
N GLN A 209 3.48 0.68 3.04
CA GLN A 209 3.92 -0.18 4.13
C GLN A 209 4.50 0.63 5.28
N TYR A 210 4.29 0.12 6.49
CA TYR A 210 4.79 0.72 7.72
C TYR A 210 5.41 -0.36 8.58
N VAL A 211 6.57 -0.09 9.16
CA VAL A 211 7.14 -0.97 10.19
C VAL A 211 6.83 -0.36 11.54
N ILE A 212 6.25 -1.14 12.45
CA ILE A 212 5.92 -0.67 13.80
C ILE A 212 6.52 -1.58 14.88
N GLU A 213 6.83 -0.99 16.03
CA GLU A 213 7.10 -1.74 17.26
C GLU A 213 5.77 -2.24 17.84
N ALA A 214 5.59 -3.56 17.90
CA ALA A 214 4.30 -4.16 18.26
C ALA A 214 3.86 -3.84 19.69
N ALA A 215 4.81 -3.72 20.62
CA ALA A 215 4.53 -3.48 22.03
C ALA A 215 3.95 -2.08 22.29
N THR A 216 4.44 -1.06 21.57
CA THR A 216 4.08 0.35 21.82
C THR A 216 3.22 0.96 20.71
N GLY A 217 3.17 0.33 19.54
CA GLY A 217 2.58 0.89 18.33
C GLY A 217 3.35 2.08 17.78
N LYS A 218 4.65 2.23 18.10
CA LYS A 218 5.49 3.30 17.52
C LYS A 218 5.89 2.95 16.10
N MET A 219 5.83 3.94 15.20
CA MET A 219 6.37 3.83 13.85
C MET A 219 7.89 3.77 13.89
N ILE A 220 8.44 2.75 13.23
CA ILE A 220 9.87 2.58 13.00
C ILE A 220 10.21 3.14 11.62
N ASP A 221 9.41 2.81 10.61
CA ASP A 221 9.62 3.28 9.24
C ASP A 221 8.30 3.35 8.44
N ALA A 222 8.32 4.12 7.34
CA ALA A 222 7.23 4.33 6.41
C ALA A 222 7.74 4.24 4.97
N ILE A 223 7.27 3.24 4.23
CA ILE A 223 7.81 2.83 2.94
C ILE A 223 6.68 2.79 1.90
N GLY A 224 7.01 3.06 0.64
CA GLY A 224 6.11 2.71 -0.47
C GLY A 224 5.19 3.83 -0.95
N LEU A 225 5.53 5.10 -0.69
CA LEU A 225 4.76 6.26 -1.18
C LEU A 225 4.45 6.18 -2.70
N THR A 226 5.38 5.65 -3.48
CA THR A 226 5.27 5.37 -4.92
C THR A 226 6.18 4.21 -5.28
N PRO A 227 6.08 3.63 -6.48
CA PRO A 227 6.94 2.52 -6.86
C PRO A 227 8.39 2.92 -7.16
N PHE A 228 8.77 4.19 -7.05
CA PHE A 228 10.13 4.60 -7.36
C PHE A 228 11.16 4.16 -6.29
N GLN A 229 12.42 4.01 -6.66
CA GLN A 229 13.56 3.67 -5.78
C GLN A 229 13.36 2.37 -4.99
N MET A 230 12.85 1.30 -5.62
CA MET A 230 12.61 0.01 -4.93
C MET A 230 13.84 -0.59 -4.23
N GLU A 231 15.04 -0.42 -4.79
CA GLU A 231 16.29 -0.85 -4.14
C GLU A 231 16.47 -0.18 -2.78
N ASP A 232 16.24 1.14 -2.71
CA ASP A 232 16.32 1.91 -1.47
C ASP A 232 15.19 1.51 -0.49
N LYS A 233 13.99 1.24 -0.98
CA LYS A 233 12.88 0.72 -0.15
C LYS A 233 13.20 -0.64 0.49
N ILE A 234 13.80 -1.54 -0.29
CA ILE A 234 14.22 -2.86 0.19
C ILE A 234 15.32 -2.72 1.24
N ALA A 235 16.25 -1.78 1.06
CA ALA A 235 17.27 -1.50 2.06
C ALA A 235 16.66 -0.91 3.34
N ALA A 236 15.74 0.05 3.22
CA ALA A 236 15.04 0.68 4.34
C ALA A 236 14.25 -0.34 5.17
N ILE A 237 13.40 -1.17 4.52
CA ILE A 237 12.60 -2.16 5.25
C ILE A 237 13.47 -3.20 5.98
N LYS A 238 14.58 -3.62 5.38
CA LYS A 238 15.54 -4.52 6.04
C LYS A 238 16.17 -3.87 7.26
N ALA A 239 16.59 -2.62 7.16
CA ALA A 239 17.17 -1.87 8.28
C ALA A 239 16.15 -1.64 9.41
N ALA A 240 14.90 -1.33 9.08
CA ALA A 240 13.83 -1.15 10.05
C ALA A 240 13.45 -2.46 10.77
N CYS A 241 13.62 -3.60 10.08
CA CYS A 241 13.27 -4.92 10.59
C CYS A 241 14.38 -5.61 11.38
N ALA A 242 15.65 -5.31 11.09
CA ALA A 242 16.83 -5.81 11.83
C ALA A 242 16.74 -5.53 13.35
#